data_AF-A0A356I5M2-F1
#
_entry.id   AF-A0A356I5M2-F1
#
_cell.length_a   1.000
_cell.length_b   1.000
_cell.length_c   1.000
_cell.angle_alpha   90.00
_cell.angle_beta   90.00
_cell.angle_gamma   90.00
#
_symmetry.space_group_name_H-M   'P 1'
#
loop_
_entity.id
_entity.type
_entity.pdbx_description
1 polymer ?
#
loop_
_entity_poly.entity_id
_entity_poly.type
_entity_poly.pdbx_seq_one_letter_code
_entity_poly.pdbx_strand_id
1 'polypeptide(L)'
;MKDESSSEEHQPLGAEALEGLDFGPNWDQPNKTSYKRAFSERSRSSNRRERGRSERGSGRERKGADRSRNMDVTTRLGKPQAAERRRASLSDYPLEITLLPNQKHLASVVRQVHQSHRAYPLIDLANLLITDANACCVKLEVLKNETEFRLFQCGVSGFVSVDESAVQSYVIRNHLDQFFDVVVEERDPPKGSFPGVSRCTKTNTIIGPSNHHSYAEAVEQWHAMHFPDQPLERCKAWLEVVKDKEMVEAWKVAVSKQERFRLKTEPAGVLMTRRQAEQHMVRHADHRTVKSRKVVVPLAIVLASKDNVLTAMINRVLVKERRFPLNLSHAMRAAFRHMKLHLFKVGKINYVTAIKPIKLDESGVSEEVLQVFSVLKKKPGCTRNELLQALLPSLEADSDEGRAALKPLGWLIERGHIVEYYNGKLALP
;
A
#
# COMPACT_ATOMS: atom_id res chain seq x y z
N MET A 1 -31.90 1.03 -21.76
CA MET A 1 -30.71 1.85 -21.52
C MET A 1 -29.68 0.95 -20.86
N LYS A 2 -28.50 0.85 -21.48
CA LYS A 2 -27.38 0.01 -21.02
C LYS A 2 -26.62 0.84 -19.99
N ASP A 3 -26.63 0.43 -18.74
CA ASP A 3 -25.79 1.05 -17.72
C ASP A 3 -24.45 0.33 -17.65
N GLU A 4 -23.43 1.11 -17.96
CA GLU A 4 -22.01 0.82 -17.79
C GLU A 4 -21.70 0.64 -16.31
N SER A 5 -21.54 -0.61 -15.87
CA SER A 5 -20.93 -0.90 -14.57
C SER A 5 -19.42 -0.68 -14.70
N SER A 6 -18.94 0.41 -14.08
CA SER A 6 -17.53 0.76 -13.90
C SER A 6 -16.76 -0.35 -13.20
N SER A 7 -16.21 -1.28 -13.97
CA SER A 7 -15.06 -2.07 -13.58
C SER A 7 -13.86 -1.11 -13.54
N GLU A 8 -13.43 -0.72 -12.33
CA GLU A 8 -12.11 -0.10 -12.16
C GLU A 8 -11.05 -1.13 -12.56
N GLU A 9 -10.67 -1.10 -13.83
CA GLU A 9 -9.43 -1.70 -14.31
C GLU A 9 -8.27 -0.94 -13.66
N HIS A 10 -7.79 -1.45 -12.53
CA HIS A 10 -6.52 -0.99 -11.97
C HIS A 10 -5.42 -1.25 -13.01
N GLN A 11 -4.97 -0.17 -13.63
CA GLN A 11 -3.93 -0.18 -14.65
C GLN A 11 -2.68 -0.91 -14.12
N PRO A 12 -2.12 -1.84 -14.90
CA PRO A 12 -0.84 -2.45 -14.55
C PRO A 12 0.25 -1.38 -14.52
N LEU A 13 1.19 -1.51 -13.57
CA LEU A 13 2.39 -0.66 -13.47
C LEU A 13 3.02 -0.47 -14.85
N GLY A 14 2.95 0.76 -15.38
CA GLY A 14 3.42 1.11 -16.71
C GLY A 14 4.94 0.92 -16.86
N ALA A 15 5.38 0.66 -18.09
CA ALA A 15 6.81 0.47 -18.42
C ALA A 15 7.68 1.66 -17.98
N GLU A 16 7.12 2.87 -17.98
CA GLU A 16 7.75 4.12 -17.54
C GLU A 16 8.24 4.08 -16.08
N ALA A 17 7.59 3.29 -15.21
CA ALA A 17 8.01 3.15 -13.80
C ALA A 17 9.38 2.45 -13.65
N LEU A 18 9.85 1.74 -14.68
CA LEU A 18 11.14 1.06 -14.70
C LEU A 18 12.25 1.87 -15.38
N GLU A 19 11.91 2.86 -16.21
CA GLU A 19 12.87 3.63 -17.02
C GLU A 19 13.54 4.76 -16.23
N GLY A 20 12.92 5.26 -15.16
CA GLY A 20 13.44 6.36 -14.33
C GLY A 20 14.39 5.96 -13.19
N LEU A 21 14.81 4.71 -13.10
CA LEU A 21 15.67 4.22 -12.03
C LEU A 21 17.11 4.09 -12.57
N ASP A 22 18.10 4.73 -11.93
CA ASP A 22 19.52 4.61 -12.26
C ASP A 22 20.35 4.21 -11.05
N PHE A 23 20.56 2.90 -10.87
CA PHE A 23 21.28 2.34 -9.73
C PHE A 23 22.01 1.02 -10.06
N GLY A 24 22.49 0.86 -11.31
CA GLY A 24 23.21 -0.34 -11.74
C GLY A 24 24.52 -0.56 -10.99
N PRO A 25 25.28 -1.63 -11.29
CA PRO A 25 26.56 -1.86 -10.64
C PRO A 25 27.47 -0.64 -10.80
N ASN A 26 28.06 -0.20 -9.69
CA ASN A 26 28.91 0.98 -9.67
C ASN A 26 30.31 0.58 -10.14
N TRP A 27 30.45 0.37 -11.45
CA TRP A 27 31.69 -0.07 -12.10
C TRP A 27 32.87 0.88 -11.83
N ASP A 28 32.58 2.17 -11.59
CA ASP A 28 33.60 3.19 -11.31
C ASP A 28 33.96 3.32 -9.83
N GLN A 29 33.18 2.74 -8.89
CA GLN A 29 33.45 2.78 -7.44
C GLN A 29 32.92 1.52 -6.73
N PRO A 30 33.73 0.45 -6.56
CA PRO A 30 33.29 -0.83 -5.98
C PRO A 30 32.80 -0.75 -4.53
N ASN A 31 33.01 0.38 -3.84
CA ASN A 31 32.62 0.61 -2.45
C ASN A 31 31.40 1.54 -2.25
N LYS A 32 30.86 2.17 -3.31
CA LYS A 32 29.64 2.98 -3.18
C LYS A 32 28.45 2.20 -3.73
N THR A 33 27.72 1.54 -2.83
CA THR A 33 26.38 1.06 -3.14
C THR A 33 25.45 2.26 -3.37
N SER A 34 24.69 2.24 -4.47
CA SER A 34 23.60 3.17 -4.81
C SER A 34 22.49 3.26 -3.75
N TYR A 35 22.44 2.33 -2.81
CA TYR A 35 21.67 2.50 -1.58
C TYR A 35 22.24 3.71 -0.82
N LYS A 36 21.65 4.89 -1.02
CA LYS A 36 21.63 5.94 0.00
C LYS A 36 21.01 5.31 1.23
N ARG A 37 21.84 4.68 2.07
CA ARG A 37 21.54 4.53 3.48
C ARG A 37 21.33 5.96 3.94
N ALA A 38 20.07 6.40 4.03
CA ALA A 38 19.68 7.48 4.91
C ALA A 38 19.93 6.96 6.34
N PHE A 39 21.20 6.88 6.69
CA PHE A 39 21.69 6.96 8.04
C PHE A 39 21.86 8.46 8.19
N SER A 40 20.90 9.11 8.85
CA SER A 40 21.27 10.30 9.60
C SER A 40 22.33 9.82 10.59
N GLU A 41 23.60 10.01 10.26
CA GLU A 41 24.69 9.94 11.21
C GLU A 41 24.39 10.99 12.29
N ARG A 42 23.63 10.59 13.30
CA ARG A 42 23.78 11.17 14.62
C ARG A 42 25.22 10.89 14.99
N SER A 43 26.02 11.94 14.95
CA SER A 43 27.39 12.01 15.46
C SER A 43 27.45 11.28 16.81
N ARG A 44 27.96 10.05 16.76
CA ARG A 44 28.41 9.34 17.96
C ARG A 44 29.67 10.06 18.41
N SER A 45 29.48 11.10 19.24
CA SER A 45 30.56 11.69 20.01
C SER A 45 31.16 10.58 20.89
N SER A 46 32.29 10.05 20.46
CA SER A 46 33.12 9.11 21.18
C SER A 46 33.77 9.85 22.34
N ASN A 47 33.09 9.92 23.49
CA ASN A 47 33.69 10.45 24.70
C ASN A 47 34.58 9.35 25.32
N ARG A 48 35.73 9.11 24.68
CA ARG A 48 36.83 8.29 25.19
C ARG A 48 37.49 9.08 26.32
N ARG A 49 37.10 8.80 27.55
CA ARG A 49 37.73 9.35 28.76
C ARG A 49 39.15 8.81 28.87
N GLU A 50 40.11 9.60 28.39
CA GLU A 50 41.52 9.44 28.70
C GLU A 50 41.78 10.01 30.10
N ARG A 51 42.12 9.11 31.03
CA ARG A 51 42.62 9.45 32.36
C ARG A 51 44.08 9.88 32.21
N GLY A 52 44.33 11.19 32.28
CA GLY A 52 45.66 11.78 32.39
C GLY A 52 45.77 12.61 33.67
N ARG A 53 46.79 12.29 34.46
CA ARG A 53 47.07 12.72 35.83
C ARG A 53 48.12 13.84 35.81
N SER A 54 47.85 14.99 36.45
CA SER A 54 48.82 15.86 37.16
C SER A 54 48.12 17.16 37.59
N GLU A 55 47.91 17.44 38.88
CA GLU A 55 48.83 17.99 39.91
C GLU A 55 48.99 19.52 39.90
N ARG A 56 48.77 20.12 41.10
CA ARG A 56 49.11 21.49 41.59
C ARG A 56 48.16 22.61 41.13
N GLY A 57 47.65 23.51 41.97
CA GLY A 57 47.95 23.91 43.34
C GLY A 57 48.00 25.45 43.42
N SER A 58 47.35 26.06 44.44
CA SER A 58 47.28 27.50 44.76
C SER A 58 46.34 28.34 43.86
N GLY A 59 45.65 29.40 44.29
CA GLY A 59 45.59 30.11 45.57
C GLY A 59 44.99 31.51 45.32
N ARG A 60 44.00 31.89 46.13
CA ARG A 60 43.54 33.23 46.56
C ARG A 60 43.32 34.41 45.57
N GLU A 61 42.08 34.92 45.65
CA GLU A 61 41.63 36.32 45.80
C GLU A 61 42.11 37.42 44.83
N ARG A 62 41.16 38.11 44.15
CA ARG A 62 40.66 39.45 44.53
C ARG A 62 39.66 40.05 43.50
N LYS A 63 38.51 40.47 44.04
CA LYS A 63 37.71 41.71 43.81
C LYS A 63 37.67 42.39 42.43
N GLY A 64 36.43 42.67 41.98
CA GLY A 64 36.07 43.72 41.01
C GLY A 64 34.75 43.36 40.32
N ALA A 65 33.60 43.56 40.95
CA ALA A 65 32.79 44.77 40.85
C ALA A 65 32.11 44.96 39.48
N ASP A 66 30.80 44.71 39.52
CA ASP A 66 29.74 45.40 38.77
C ASP A 66 29.69 45.26 37.25
N ARG A 67 28.74 44.45 36.79
CA ARG A 67 27.77 44.86 35.76
C ARG A 67 26.57 43.92 35.78
N SER A 68 25.57 44.37 36.50
CA SER A 68 24.17 43.97 36.34
C SER A 68 23.76 43.91 34.87
N ARG A 69 23.49 42.70 34.37
CA ARG A 69 22.49 42.45 33.34
C ARG A 69 21.59 41.33 33.80
N ASN A 70 20.44 41.75 34.35
CA ASN A 70 19.21 40.99 34.37
C ASN A 70 19.05 40.22 33.05
N MET A 71 19.23 38.89 33.10
CA MET A 71 18.61 38.01 32.13
C MET A 71 17.71 37.06 32.88
N ASP A 72 16.42 37.30 32.69
CA ASP A 72 15.28 36.54 33.16
C ASP A 72 15.47 35.05 32.81
N VAL A 73 15.89 34.26 33.79
CA VAL A 73 15.84 32.78 33.73
C VAL A 73 14.46 32.37 34.23
N THR A 74 13.45 32.65 33.41
CA THR A 74 12.13 32.05 33.54
C THR A 74 12.07 30.81 32.64
N THR A 75 12.28 29.66 33.30
CA THR A 75 11.48 28.44 33.08
C THR A 75 11.30 27.96 31.63
N ARG A 76 12.39 27.53 30.97
CA ARG A 76 12.32 26.53 29.89
C ARG A 76 12.51 25.11 30.44
N LEU A 77 11.63 24.69 31.35
CA LEU A 77 11.32 23.28 31.56
C LEU A 77 10.16 22.92 30.63
N GLY A 78 10.44 22.92 29.33
CA GLY A 78 9.56 22.34 28.32
C GLY A 78 9.50 20.84 28.55
N LYS A 79 8.56 20.38 29.37
CA LYS A 79 8.23 18.97 29.56
C LYS A 79 7.92 18.34 28.18
N PRO A 80 8.67 17.33 27.71
CA PRO A 80 8.23 16.50 26.57
C PRO A 80 7.08 15.53 26.94
N GLN A 81 6.52 15.62 28.16
CA GLN A 81 5.54 14.63 28.63
C GLN A 81 4.18 14.69 27.93
N ALA A 82 3.82 15.77 27.23
CA ALA A 82 2.53 15.83 26.54
C ALA A 82 2.51 15.00 25.23
N ALA A 83 3.65 14.89 24.54
CA ALA A 83 3.78 14.04 23.36
C ALA A 83 3.93 12.55 23.73
N GLU A 84 4.54 12.27 24.88
CA GLU A 84 4.76 10.91 25.38
C GLU A 84 3.49 10.31 26.01
N ARG A 85 2.60 11.12 26.58
CA ARG A 85 1.31 10.68 27.15
C ARG A 85 0.21 10.42 26.10
N ARG A 86 0.39 10.78 24.83
CA ARG A 86 -0.62 10.56 23.76
C ARG A 86 -0.54 9.20 23.07
N ARG A 87 0.43 8.35 23.41
CA ARG A 87 0.40 6.93 23.05
C ARG A 87 0.13 6.14 24.31
N ALA A 88 -1.13 6.07 24.73
CA ALA A 88 -1.57 4.83 25.35
C ALA A 88 -1.29 3.75 24.30
N SER A 89 -0.17 3.03 24.46
CA SER A 89 0.17 1.97 23.53
C SER A 89 -0.92 0.92 23.70
N LEU A 90 -1.89 0.93 22.79
CA LEU A 90 -2.78 -0.20 22.63
C LEU A 90 -1.87 -1.44 22.55
N SER A 91 -2.12 -2.41 23.41
CA SER A 91 -1.34 -3.64 23.44
C SER A 91 -1.38 -4.24 22.05
N ASP A 92 -0.21 -4.49 21.46
CA ASP A 92 -0.12 -5.11 20.15
C ASP A 92 -0.77 -6.50 20.22
N TYR A 93 -1.46 -6.90 19.15
CA TYR A 93 -1.98 -8.25 19.05
C TYR A 93 -0.84 -9.27 18.96
N PRO A 94 -1.02 -10.51 19.44
CA PRO A 94 -0.02 -11.57 19.34
C PRO A 94 0.05 -12.15 17.91
N LEU A 95 0.42 -11.30 16.94
CA LEU A 95 0.46 -11.61 15.52
C LEU A 95 1.87 -11.43 14.95
N GLU A 96 2.31 -12.41 14.18
CA GLU A 96 3.42 -12.28 13.25
C GLU A 96 2.89 -11.75 11.91
N ILE A 97 3.47 -10.64 11.45
CA ILE A 97 3.07 -9.94 10.24
C ILE A 97 4.18 -10.07 9.20
N THR A 98 3.86 -10.65 8.05
CA THR A 98 4.79 -10.77 6.91
C THR A 98 4.16 -10.15 5.65
N LEU A 99 4.92 -9.35 4.90
CA LEU A 99 4.48 -8.85 3.60
C LEU A 99 4.81 -9.87 2.49
N LEU A 100 3.85 -10.07 1.59
CA LEU A 100 3.94 -10.95 0.45
C LEU A 100 3.57 -10.18 -0.83
N PRO A 101 4.13 -10.54 -1.99
CA PRO A 101 3.71 -9.92 -3.24
C PRO A 101 2.32 -10.44 -3.66
N ASN A 102 1.50 -9.56 -4.22
CA ASN A 102 0.26 -9.97 -4.86
C ASN A 102 0.58 -10.73 -6.16
N GLN A 103 -0.02 -11.91 -6.36
CA GLN A 103 0.27 -12.78 -7.50
C GLN A 103 0.03 -12.10 -8.86
N LYS A 104 -1.03 -11.29 -8.99
CA LYS A 104 -1.36 -10.61 -10.25
C LYS A 104 -0.29 -9.57 -10.63
N HIS A 105 0.08 -8.72 -9.67
CA HIS A 105 1.09 -7.69 -9.86
C HIS A 105 2.48 -8.31 -10.07
N LEU A 106 2.80 -9.37 -9.34
CA LEU A 106 4.03 -10.11 -9.53
C LEU A 106 4.14 -10.72 -10.93
N ALA A 107 3.06 -11.30 -11.45
CA ALA A 107 3.02 -11.83 -12.81
C ALA A 107 3.24 -10.74 -13.88
N SER A 108 2.70 -9.54 -13.66
CA SER A 108 2.93 -8.39 -14.54
C SER A 108 4.40 -7.99 -14.57
N VAL A 109 5.05 -7.88 -13.40
CA VAL A 109 6.49 -7.57 -13.30
C VAL A 109 7.32 -8.66 -14.00
N VAL A 110 6.97 -9.93 -13.78
CA VAL A 110 7.67 -11.05 -14.43
C VAL A 110 7.53 -10.99 -15.96
N ARG A 111 6.34 -10.66 -16.47
CA ARG A 111 6.12 -10.47 -17.91
C ARG A 111 7.01 -9.37 -18.47
N GLN A 112 7.15 -8.25 -17.76
CA GLN A 112 8.04 -7.15 -18.18
C GLN A 112 9.51 -7.59 -18.19
N VAL A 113 9.97 -8.35 -17.18
CA VAL A 113 11.33 -8.90 -17.16
C VAL A 113 11.57 -9.87 -18.32
N HIS A 114 10.56 -10.69 -18.67
CA HIS A 114 10.62 -11.55 -19.87
C HIS A 114 10.61 -10.77 -21.18
N GLN A 115 9.93 -9.63 -21.27
CA GLN A 115 9.88 -8.83 -22.50
C GLN A 115 11.15 -8.01 -22.72
N SER A 116 11.78 -7.52 -21.65
CA SER A 116 12.95 -6.65 -21.78
C SER A 116 14.25 -7.41 -22.00
N HIS A 117 14.32 -8.69 -21.64
CA HIS A 117 15.56 -9.50 -21.65
C HIS A 117 16.70 -8.89 -20.79
N ARG A 118 16.38 -7.94 -19.90
CA ARG A 118 17.35 -7.25 -19.04
C ARG A 118 17.41 -7.85 -17.63
N ALA A 119 18.55 -7.63 -16.98
CA ALA A 119 18.76 -7.97 -15.58
C ALA A 119 18.42 -6.80 -14.65
N TYR A 120 17.54 -7.06 -13.68
CA TYR A 120 17.07 -6.08 -12.69
C TYR A 120 17.51 -6.48 -11.27
N PRO A 121 17.90 -5.54 -10.40
CA PRO A 121 18.15 -5.83 -9.00
C PRO A 121 16.87 -6.29 -8.30
N LEU A 122 16.96 -7.40 -7.56
CA LEU A 122 15.82 -8.02 -6.86
C LEU A 122 15.16 -7.05 -5.86
N ILE A 123 15.97 -6.26 -5.16
CA ILE A 123 15.48 -5.29 -4.17
C ILE A 123 14.67 -4.18 -4.84
N ASP A 124 15.02 -3.81 -6.06
CA ASP A 124 14.36 -2.70 -6.76
C ASP A 124 13.00 -3.14 -7.28
N LEU A 125 12.91 -4.38 -7.79
CA LEU A 125 11.61 -5.01 -8.10
C LEU A 125 10.72 -5.11 -6.85
N ALA A 126 11.30 -5.36 -5.67
CA ALA A 126 10.54 -5.38 -4.42
C ALA A 126 10.09 -3.98 -3.97
N ASN A 127 10.93 -2.95 -4.14
CA ASN A 127 10.57 -1.56 -3.87
C ASN A 127 9.42 -1.08 -4.76
N LEU A 128 9.42 -1.48 -6.03
CA LEU A 128 8.32 -1.18 -6.97
C LEU A 128 6.99 -1.70 -6.41
N LEU A 129 6.95 -2.95 -5.95
CA LEU A 129 5.73 -3.55 -5.40
C LEU A 129 5.29 -2.96 -4.06
N ILE A 130 6.21 -2.52 -3.20
CA ILE A 130 5.89 -1.92 -1.89
C ILE A 130 5.29 -0.51 -2.01
N THR A 131 5.56 0.16 -3.12
CA THR A 131 5.06 1.51 -3.38
C THR A 131 3.54 1.51 -3.56
N ASP A 132 3.01 0.46 -4.21
CA ASP A 132 1.58 0.26 -4.40
C ASP A 132 0.99 -0.69 -3.34
N ALA A 133 -0.01 -0.22 -2.59
CA ALA A 133 -0.70 -1.03 -1.59
C ALA A 133 -1.49 -2.20 -2.19
N ASN A 134 -1.91 -2.12 -3.46
CA ASN A 134 -2.62 -3.19 -4.16
C ASN A 134 -1.68 -4.30 -4.64
N ALA A 135 -0.41 -3.96 -4.86
CA ALA A 135 0.64 -4.88 -5.27
C ALA A 135 1.17 -5.77 -4.13
N CYS A 136 0.76 -5.50 -2.89
CA CYS A 136 1.17 -6.25 -1.71
C CYS A 136 0.00 -6.89 -0.96
N CYS A 137 0.27 -8.06 -0.39
CA CYS A 137 -0.59 -8.76 0.56
C CYS A 137 0.10 -8.84 1.91
N VAL A 138 -0.69 -8.89 2.98
CA VAL A 138 -0.23 -9.10 4.35
C VAL A 138 -0.63 -10.51 4.78
N LYS A 139 0.36 -11.29 5.21
CA LYS A 139 0.16 -12.53 5.94
C LYS A 139 0.14 -12.22 7.43
N LEU A 140 -1.00 -12.50 8.06
CA LEU A 140 -1.21 -12.41 9.49
C LEU A 140 -1.22 -13.82 10.07
N GLU A 141 -0.33 -14.11 11.01
CA GLU A 141 -0.21 -15.44 11.63
C GLU A 141 -0.21 -15.27 13.15
N VAL A 142 -1.13 -15.96 13.84
CA VAL A 142 -1.20 -15.92 15.30
C VAL A 142 0.02 -16.63 15.89
N LEU A 143 0.67 -15.99 16.87
CA LEU A 143 1.83 -16.57 17.54
C LEU A 143 1.49 -17.95 18.13
N LYS A 144 2.43 -18.89 18.03
CA LYS A 144 2.24 -20.28 18.46
C LYS A 144 1.88 -20.40 19.94
N ASN A 145 2.34 -19.46 20.76
CA ASN A 145 2.14 -19.44 22.20
C ASN A 145 0.69 -19.09 22.61
N GLU A 146 -0.10 -18.52 21.72
CA GLU A 146 -1.41 -17.92 22.05
C GLU A 146 -2.56 -18.69 21.38
N THR A 147 -3.07 -19.73 22.04
CA THR A 147 -4.08 -20.66 21.49
C THR A 147 -5.49 -20.10 21.45
N GLU A 148 -5.81 -19.12 22.31
CA GLU A 148 -7.15 -18.52 22.40
C GLU A 148 -7.38 -17.42 21.37
N PHE A 149 -6.31 -16.77 20.89
CA PHE A 149 -6.43 -15.70 19.91
C PHE A 149 -6.76 -16.23 18.52
N ARG A 150 -7.77 -15.64 17.88
CA ARG A 150 -8.26 -16.02 16.55
C ARG A 150 -8.50 -14.80 15.69
N LEU A 151 -8.31 -14.95 14.39
CA LEU A 151 -8.68 -13.95 13.40
C LEU A 151 -9.97 -14.38 12.70
N PHE A 152 -10.81 -13.40 12.39
CA PHE A 152 -12.04 -13.58 11.65
C PHE A 152 -11.87 -12.96 10.27
N GLN A 153 -12.12 -13.76 9.24
CA GLN A 153 -12.04 -13.33 7.84
C GLN A 153 -13.41 -13.40 7.17
N CYS A 154 -13.77 -12.35 6.44
CA CYS A 154 -14.90 -12.38 5.52
C CYS A 154 -14.57 -13.27 4.32
N GLY A 155 -15.39 -14.29 4.07
CA GLY A 155 -15.19 -15.20 2.92
C GLY A 155 -15.34 -14.55 1.55
N VAL A 156 -16.00 -13.39 1.45
CA VAL A 156 -16.31 -12.71 0.19
C VAL A 156 -15.26 -11.67 -0.18
N SER A 157 -14.98 -10.73 0.73
CA SER A 157 -14.05 -9.63 0.47
C SER A 157 -12.62 -9.92 0.94
N GLY A 158 -12.44 -10.95 1.77
CA GLY A 158 -11.19 -11.19 2.47
C GLY A 158 -10.92 -10.18 3.60
N PHE A 159 -11.85 -9.31 3.99
CA PHE A 159 -11.66 -8.40 5.13
C PHE A 159 -11.37 -9.18 6.42
N VAL A 160 -10.43 -8.71 7.24
CA VAL A 160 -10.01 -9.38 8.49
C VAL A 160 -10.11 -8.44 9.67
N SER A 161 -10.62 -8.97 10.78
CA SER A 161 -10.57 -8.31 12.09
C SER A 161 -10.35 -9.34 13.20
N VAL A 162 -9.94 -8.84 14.37
CA VAL A 162 -9.86 -9.61 15.61
C VAL A 162 -11.25 -9.84 16.20
N ASP A 163 -12.21 -8.94 15.92
CA ASP A 163 -13.58 -9.07 16.38
C ASP A 163 -14.50 -9.60 15.27
N GLU A 164 -15.28 -10.62 15.60
CA GLU A 164 -16.27 -11.23 14.71
C GLU A 164 -17.38 -10.21 14.36
N SER A 165 -17.79 -9.38 15.31
CA SER A 165 -18.86 -8.38 15.12
C SER A 165 -18.46 -7.30 14.10
N ALA A 166 -17.17 -6.95 14.07
CA ALA A 166 -16.61 -5.97 13.15
C ALA A 166 -16.62 -6.50 11.70
N VAL A 167 -16.31 -7.79 11.50
CA VAL A 167 -16.39 -8.44 10.18
C VAL A 167 -17.83 -8.51 9.71
N GLN A 168 -18.77 -8.92 10.59
CA GLN A 168 -20.20 -8.97 10.25
C GLN A 168 -20.72 -7.59 9.83
N SER A 169 -20.42 -6.56 10.61
CA SER A 169 -20.80 -5.17 10.29
C SER A 169 -20.23 -4.69 8.96
N TYR A 170 -19.00 -5.10 8.62
CA TYR A 170 -18.37 -4.78 7.34
C TYR A 170 -19.09 -5.46 6.17
N VAL A 171 -19.42 -6.74 6.31
CA VAL A 171 -20.15 -7.50 5.27
C VAL A 171 -21.52 -6.87 5.01
N ILE A 172 -22.23 -6.49 6.07
CA ILE A 172 -23.56 -5.87 5.97
C ILE A 172 -23.49 -4.50 5.29
N ARG A 173 -22.46 -3.70 5.54
CA ARG A 173 -22.34 -2.36 4.94
C ARG A 173 -21.92 -2.40 3.47
N ASN A 174 -21.01 -3.31 3.11
CA ASN A 174 -20.30 -3.24 1.84
C ASN A 174 -20.71 -4.31 0.82
N HIS A 175 -21.39 -5.38 1.24
CA HIS A 175 -21.75 -6.51 0.37
C HIS A 175 -23.25 -6.79 0.38
N LEU A 176 -24.07 -5.83 0.79
CA LEU A 176 -25.53 -6.00 0.88
C LEU A 176 -26.17 -6.19 -0.51
N ASP A 177 -25.63 -5.49 -1.51
CA ASP A 177 -25.95 -5.58 -2.93
C ASP A 177 -25.69 -6.98 -3.53
N GLN A 178 -24.73 -7.72 -3.01
CA GLN A 178 -24.45 -9.08 -3.47
C GLN A 178 -25.51 -10.09 -3.03
N PHE A 179 -26.24 -9.80 -1.94
CA PHE A 179 -27.22 -10.71 -1.37
C PHE A 179 -28.67 -10.29 -1.62
N PHE A 180 -28.91 -8.99 -1.81
CA PHE A 180 -30.23 -8.45 -2.00
C PHE A 180 -30.36 -7.68 -3.30
N ASP A 181 -31.46 -7.92 -4.01
CA ASP A 181 -31.93 -7.02 -5.06
C ASP A 181 -32.72 -5.88 -4.42
N VAL A 182 -32.41 -4.65 -4.83
CA VAL A 182 -33.15 -3.47 -4.41
C VAL A 182 -34.38 -3.35 -5.30
N VAL A 183 -35.55 -3.66 -4.75
CA VAL A 183 -36.85 -3.45 -5.37
C VAL A 183 -37.42 -2.14 -4.81
N VAL A 184 -37.45 -1.10 -5.63
CA VAL A 184 -38.11 0.16 -5.26
C VAL A 184 -39.61 -0.04 -5.44
N GLU A 185 -40.34 -0.18 -4.33
CA GLU A 185 -41.79 -0.16 -4.36
C GLU A 185 -42.29 1.27 -4.25
N GLU A 186 -43.08 1.70 -5.24
CA GLU A 186 -43.86 2.93 -5.15
C GLU A 186 -45.12 2.65 -4.33
N ARG A 187 -45.14 3.15 -3.09
CA ARG A 187 -46.31 3.07 -2.21
C ARG A 187 -47.18 4.31 -2.38
N ASP A 188 -48.48 4.14 -2.15
CA ASP A 188 -49.43 5.24 -2.18
C ASP A 188 -48.99 6.37 -1.21
N PRO A 189 -48.99 7.63 -1.68
CA PRO A 189 -48.50 8.75 -0.89
C PRO A 189 -49.29 8.86 0.43
N PRO A 190 -48.62 9.17 1.55
CA PRO A 190 -49.27 9.15 2.86
C PRO A 190 -50.44 10.13 2.88
N LYS A 191 -51.66 9.62 3.12
CA LYS A 191 -52.88 10.43 3.26
C LYS A 191 -52.89 11.09 4.65
N GLY A 192 -52.63 12.39 4.68
CA GLY A 192 -52.67 13.21 5.88
C GLY A 192 -52.40 14.68 5.57
N SER A 193 -52.96 15.58 6.38
CA SER A 193 -52.61 17.00 6.35
C SER A 193 -51.25 17.17 7.06
N PHE A 194 -50.21 17.54 6.31
CA PHE A 194 -48.87 17.76 6.83
C PHE A 194 -48.60 19.27 6.88
N PRO A 195 -48.71 19.92 8.06
CA PRO A 195 -48.61 21.36 8.17
C PRO A 195 -47.19 21.92 7.97
N GLY A 196 -46.16 21.07 7.88
CA GLY A 196 -44.78 21.45 7.57
C GLY A 196 -43.79 20.29 7.72
N VAL A 197 -42.65 20.37 7.05
CA VAL A 197 -41.59 19.35 7.04
C VAL A 197 -40.35 19.89 7.75
N SER A 198 -39.71 19.07 8.59
CA SER A 198 -38.44 19.44 9.22
C SER A 198 -37.30 19.35 8.21
N ARG A 199 -36.57 20.45 8.05
CA ARG A 199 -35.35 20.58 7.25
C ARG A 199 -34.18 20.89 8.18
N CYS A 200 -33.05 20.23 7.95
CA CYS A 200 -31.82 20.62 8.63
C CYS A 200 -31.22 21.90 8.02
N THR A 201 -30.89 22.89 8.85
CA THR A 201 -30.27 24.16 8.42
C THR A 201 -28.84 24.02 7.90
N LYS A 202 -28.12 22.95 8.27
CA LYS A 202 -26.73 22.73 7.85
C LYS A 202 -26.57 21.86 6.60
N THR A 203 -27.47 20.89 6.42
CA THR A 203 -27.38 19.91 5.32
C THR A 203 -28.46 20.13 4.28
N ASN A 204 -29.45 20.99 4.55
CA ASN A 204 -30.67 21.16 3.76
C ASN A 204 -31.44 19.86 3.48
N THR A 205 -31.08 18.75 4.14
CA THR A 205 -31.76 17.46 4.01
C THR A 205 -33.16 17.54 4.62
N ILE A 206 -34.13 17.07 3.86
CA ILE A 206 -35.55 17.00 4.22
C ILE A 206 -35.78 15.67 4.95
N ILE A 207 -36.16 15.73 6.23
CA ILE A 207 -36.29 14.52 7.06
C ILE A 207 -37.75 14.04 7.08
N GLY A 208 -38.68 14.98 7.23
CA GLY A 208 -40.11 14.70 7.22
C GLY A 208 -40.90 15.56 8.21
N PRO A 209 -42.24 15.52 8.14
CA PRO A 209 -43.11 16.24 9.03
C PRO A 209 -43.06 15.63 10.44
N SER A 210 -43.01 16.50 11.44
CA SER A 210 -42.95 16.12 12.87
C SER A 210 -44.09 15.20 13.32
N ASN A 211 -45.22 15.24 12.62
CA ASN A 211 -46.44 14.48 12.94
C ASN A 211 -46.49 13.08 12.30
N HIS A 212 -45.45 12.68 11.55
CA HIS A 212 -45.43 11.36 10.92
C HIS A 212 -44.73 10.32 11.79
N HIS A 213 -45.25 9.09 11.83
CA HIS A 213 -44.69 7.99 12.63
C HIS A 213 -43.24 7.65 12.23
N SER A 214 -42.85 7.89 10.97
CA SER A 214 -41.46 7.69 10.51
C SER A 214 -40.51 8.83 10.87
N TYR A 215 -40.99 9.92 11.49
CA TYR A 215 -40.16 11.09 11.81
C TYR A 215 -39.01 10.73 12.77
N ALA A 216 -39.31 9.97 13.83
CA ALA A 216 -38.30 9.55 14.80
C ALA A 216 -37.20 8.69 14.14
N GLU A 217 -37.58 7.69 13.35
CA GLU A 217 -36.64 6.83 12.64
C GLU A 217 -35.83 7.60 11.58
N ALA A 218 -36.45 8.54 10.88
CA ALA A 218 -35.77 9.37 9.87
C ALA A 218 -34.75 10.34 10.51
N VAL A 219 -35.03 10.88 11.70
CA VAL A 219 -34.09 11.72 12.45
C VAL A 219 -32.87 10.90 12.93
N GLU A 220 -33.09 9.67 13.40
CA GLU A 220 -32.00 8.77 13.80
C GLU A 220 -31.12 8.36 12.61
N GLN A 221 -31.73 8.04 11.46
CA GLN A 221 -30.99 7.69 10.24
C GLN A 221 -30.18 8.87 9.69
N TRP A 222 -30.76 10.06 9.66
CA TRP A 222 -30.07 11.28 9.25
C TRP A 222 -28.88 11.60 10.17
N HIS A 223 -29.08 11.46 11.49
CA HIS A 223 -28.01 11.64 12.47
C HIS A 223 -26.86 10.65 12.27
N ALA A 224 -27.17 9.37 12.09
CA ALA A 224 -26.18 8.33 11.86
C ALA A 224 -25.40 8.54 10.55
N MET A 225 -26.03 9.11 9.52
CA MET A 225 -25.41 9.35 8.21
C MET A 225 -24.52 10.60 8.17
N HIS A 226 -24.98 11.71 8.76
CA HIS A 226 -24.30 13.00 8.61
C HIS A 226 -23.49 13.44 9.84
N PHE A 227 -23.90 13.03 11.05
CA PHE A 227 -23.29 13.52 12.30
C PHE A 227 -23.13 12.43 13.37
N PRO A 228 -22.46 11.30 13.07
CA PRO A 228 -22.27 10.22 14.05
C PRO A 228 -21.47 10.66 15.29
N ASP A 229 -20.68 11.73 15.18
CA ASP A 229 -19.79 12.22 16.23
C ASP A 229 -20.42 13.26 17.18
N GLN A 230 -21.68 13.67 16.94
CA GLN A 230 -22.39 14.66 17.78
C GLN A 230 -23.56 14.00 18.51
N PRO A 231 -23.96 14.47 19.71
CA PRO A 231 -25.15 13.94 20.37
C PRO A 231 -26.43 14.36 19.61
N LEU A 232 -27.37 13.42 19.48
CA LEU A 232 -28.64 13.58 18.76
C LEU A 232 -29.41 14.85 19.19
N GLU A 233 -29.39 15.18 20.48
CA GLU A 233 -30.04 16.37 21.04
C GLU A 233 -29.50 17.68 20.47
N ARG A 234 -28.20 17.74 20.18
CA ARG A 234 -27.58 18.92 19.57
C ARG A 234 -27.94 19.03 18.09
N CYS A 235 -28.13 17.89 17.42
CA CYS A 235 -28.51 17.85 16.01
C CYS A 235 -30.00 18.18 15.81
N LYS A 236 -30.88 17.85 16.77
CA LYS A 236 -32.30 18.26 16.79
C LYS A 236 -32.47 19.78 16.81
N ALA A 237 -31.57 20.51 17.48
CA ALA A 237 -31.58 21.98 17.51
C ALA A 237 -31.29 22.62 16.13
N TRP A 238 -30.80 21.85 15.16
CA TRP A 238 -30.57 22.32 13.78
C TRP A 238 -31.72 21.99 12.83
N LEU A 239 -32.82 21.44 13.34
CA LEU A 239 -34.01 21.11 12.56
C LEU A 239 -35.02 22.26 12.66
N GLU A 240 -35.32 22.88 11.53
CA GLU A 240 -36.35 23.89 11.41
C GLU A 240 -37.57 23.30 10.70
N VAL A 241 -38.77 23.61 11.21
CA VAL A 241 -40.02 23.19 10.58
C VAL A 241 -40.35 24.19 9.48
N VAL A 242 -40.14 23.77 8.23
CA VAL A 242 -40.43 24.56 7.03
C VAL A 242 -41.83 24.21 6.54
N LYS A 243 -42.69 25.22 6.42
CA LYS A 243 -44.10 25.08 6.01
C LYS A 243 -44.28 25.31 4.50
N ASP A 244 -43.36 24.80 3.69
CA ASP A 244 -43.40 24.94 2.23
C ASP A 244 -44.11 23.74 1.59
N LYS A 245 -45.14 24.03 0.78
CA LYS A 245 -45.97 23.00 0.13
C LYS A 245 -45.16 22.14 -0.85
N GLU A 246 -44.19 22.72 -1.54
CA GLU A 246 -43.30 22.02 -2.48
C GLU A 246 -42.36 21.03 -1.75
N MET A 247 -41.83 21.40 -0.58
CA MET A 247 -41.01 20.50 0.23
C MET A 247 -41.82 19.35 0.83
N VAL A 248 -43.10 19.60 1.15
CA VAL A 248 -44.04 18.55 1.59
C VAL A 248 -44.29 17.55 0.45
N GLU A 249 -44.39 18.00 -0.79
CA GLU A 249 -44.55 17.13 -1.96
C GLU A 249 -43.26 16.39 -2.31
N ALA A 250 -42.11 17.04 -2.26
CA ALA A 250 -40.81 16.39 -2.44
C ALA A 250 -40.58 15.31 -1.37
N TRP A 251 -40.95 15.57 -0.12
CA TRP A 251 -40.95 14.56 0.94
C TRP A 251 -41.95 13.44 0.67
N LYS A 252 -43.17 13.74 0.21
CA LYS A 252 -44.16 12.69 -0.15
C LYS A 252 -43.64 11.79 -1.26
N VAL A 253 -42.95 12.33 -2.27
CA VAL A 253 -42.33 11.58 -3.37
C VAL A 253 -41.10 10.78 -2.88
N ALA A 254 -40.33 11.33 -1.94
CA ALA A 254 -39.20 10.62 -1.34
C ALA A 254 -39.67 9.46 -0.44
N VAL A 255 -40.78 9.63 0.28
CA VAL A 255 -41.37 8.59 1.14
C VAL A 255 -42.19 7.58 0.33
N SER A 256 -42.75 7.96 -0.82
CA SER A 256 -43.44 7.02 -1.72
C SER A 256 -42.47 6.04 -2.37
N LYS A 257 -41.19 6.40 -2.53
CA LYS A 257 -40.13 5.52 -3.04
C LYS A 257 -39.46 4.80 -1.88
N GLN A 258 -39.99 3.64 -1.48
CA GLN A 258 -39.33 2.82 -0.45
C GLN A 258 -38.46 1.75 -1.10
N GLU A 259 -37.17 1.78 -0.78
CA GLU A 259 -36.24 0.70 -1.13
C GLU A 259 -36.55 -0.54 -0.27
N ARG A 260 -37.07 -1.59 -0.92
CA ARG A 260 -37.23 -2.91 -0.33
C ARG A 260 -36.12 -3.83 -0.83
N PHE A 261 -35.68 -4.72 0.02
CA PHE A 261 -34.61 -5.66 -0.26
C PHE A 261 -35.21 -7.06 -0.44
N ARG A 262 -34.93 -7.70 -1.58
CA ARG A 262 -35.32 -9.08 -1.87
C ARG A 262 -34.10 -9.97 -1.87
N LEU A 263 -34.17 -11.14 -1.21
CA LEU A 263 -33.07 -12.11 -1.24
C LEU A 263 -32.88 -12.68 -2.65
N LYS A 264 -31.65 -12.62 -3.18
CA LYS A 264 -31.31 -13.22 -4.48
C LYS A 264 -31.47 -14.75 -4.51
N THR A 265 -31.30 -15.40 -3.36
CA THR A 265 -31.49 -16.86 -3.21
C THR A 265 -32.96 -17.28 -3.27
N GLU A 266 -33.89 -16.39 -2.91
CA GLU A 266 -35.33 -16.64 -2.90
C GLU A 266 -36.07 -15.50 -3.62
N PRO A 267 -36.13 -15.54 -4.97
CA PRO A 267 -36.71 -14.46 -5.76
C PRO A 267 -38.25 -14.32 -5.59
N ALA A 268 -38.90 -15.28 -4.93
CA ALA A 268 -40.32 -15.22 -4.52
C ALA A 268 -40.51 -14.89 -3.03
N GLY A 269 -39.43 -14.57 -2.31
CA GLY A 269 -39.46 -14.27 -0.88
C GLY A 269 -40.06 -12.90 -0.54
N VAL A 270 -40.40 -12.72 0.74
CA VAL A 270 -40.99 -11.49 1.29
C VAL A 270 -40.03 -10.31 1.11
N LEU A 271 -40.56 -9.16 0.67
CA LEU A 271 -39.83 -7.91 0.56
C LEU A 271 -39.49 -7.38 1.96
N MET A 272 -38.20 -7.26 2.25
CA MET A 272 -37.69 -6.86 3.57
C MET A 272 -37.31 -5.38 3.57
N THR A 273 -37.51 -4.69 4.71
CA THR A 273 -36.89 -3.37 4.93
C THR A 273 -35.38 -3.52 5.09
N ARG A 274 -34.57 -2.48 4.82
CA ARG A 274 -33.11 -2.47 5.07
C ARG A 274 -32.75 -3.09 6.44
N ARG A 275 -33.39 -2.62 7.52
CA ARG A 275 -33.16 -3.14 8.89
C ARG A 275 -33.47 -4.64 9.04
N GLN A 276 -34.48 -5.15 8.33
CA GLN A 276 -34.83 -6.57 8.34
C GLN A 276 -33.84 -7.39 7.51
N ALA A 277 -33.37 -6.87 6.37
CA ALA A 277 -32.31 -7.47 5.58
C ALA A 277 -30.99 -7.55 6.37
N GLU A 278 -30.62 -6.49 7.08
CA GLU A 278 -29.46 -6.46 7.98
C GLU A 278 -29.61 -7.49 9.11
N GLN A 279 -30.77 -7.57 9.77
CA GLN A 279 -31.04 -8.58 10.80
C GLN A 279 -31.02 -10.00 10.26
N HIS A 280 -31.53 -10.22 9.06
CA HIS A 280 -31.48 -11.51 8.37
C HIS A 280 -30.02 -11.88 8.05
N MET A 281 -29.20 -10.92 7.61
CA MET A 281 -27.77 -11.14 7.40
C MET A 281 -27.06 -11.51 8.70
N VAL A 282 -27.34 -10.83 9.82
CA VAL A 282 -26.75 -11.17 11.13
C VAL A 282 -27.13 -12.60 11.54
N ARG A 283 -28.40 -12.98 11.39
CA ARG A 283 -28.89 -14.32 11.76
C ARG A 283 -28.30 -15.45 10.89
N HIS A 284 -27.91 -15.14 9.66
CA HIS A 284 -27.31 -16.09 8.72
C HIS A 284 -25.82 -15.80 8.44
N ALA A 285 -25.16 -15.00 9.30
CA ALA A 285 -23.78 -14.58 9.12
C ALA A 285 -22.76 -15.69 9.46
N ASP A 286 -23.15 -16.66 10.28
CA ASP A 286 -22.23 -17.68 10.83
C ASP A 286 -21.54 -18.53 9.76
N HIS A 287 -22.12 -18.66 8.56
CA HIS A 287 -21.51 -19.43 7.46
C HIS A 287 -20.57 -18.59 6.60
N ARG A 288 -20.39 -17.30 6.91
CA ARG A 288 -19.72 -16.32 6.04
C ARG A 288 -18.44 -15.73 6.66
N THR A 289 -18.25 -15.97 7.95
CA THR A 289 -17.03 -15.62 8.68
C THR A 289 -16.18 -16.86 8.88
N VAL A 290 -14.96 -16.85 8.33
CA VAL A 290 -13.99 -17.93 8.49
C VAL A 290 -13.10 -17.62 9.69
N LYS A 291 -13.08 -18.53 10.67
CA LYS A 291 -12.18 -18.45 11.82
C LYS A 291 -10.84 -19.08 11.42
N SER A 292 -9.76 -18.33 11.49
CA SER A 292 -8.44 -18.84 11.11
C SER A 292 -7.34 -18.28 12.02
N ARG A 293 -6.26 -19.06 12.20
CA ARG A 293 -5.02 -18.61 12.85
C ARG A 293 -4.00 -18.06 11.87
N LYS A 294 -4.23 -18.22 10.57
CA LYS A 294 -3.36 -17.75 9.49
C LYS A 294 -4.20 -17.23 8.35
N VAL A 295 -4.01 -15.97 7.99
CA VAL A 295 -4.78 -15.32 6.95
C VAL A 295 -3.86 -14.51 6.04
N VAL A 296 -4.13 -14.53 4.74
CA VAL A 296 -3.44 -13.70 3.74
C VAL A 296 -4.48 -12.78 3.11
N VAL A 297 -4.22 -11.48 3.16
CA VAL A 297 -5.16 -10.45 2.69
C VAL A 297 -4.46 -9.35 1.92
N PRO A 298 -5.12 -8.72 0.94
CA PRO A 298 -4.61 -7.51 0.30
C PRO A 298 -4.31 -6.42 1.33
N LEU A 299 -3.16 -5.75 1.19
CA LEU A 299 -2.73 -4.72 2.13
C LEU A 299 -3.71 -3.53 2.17
N ALA A 300 -4.25 -3.13 1.02
CA ALA A 300 -5.24 -2.05 0.91
C ALA A 300 -6.48 -2.27 1.80
N ILE A 301 -6.98 -3.50 1.89
CA ILE A 301 -8.16 -3.84 2.68
C ILE A 301 -7.90 -3.66 4.18
N VAL A 302 -6.70 -4.03 4.64
CA VAL A 302 -6.36 -3.91 6.06
C VAL A 302 -6.06 -2.46 6.44
N LEU A 303 -5.43 -1.69 5.55
CA LEU A 303 -5.20 -0.25 5.78
C LEU A 303 -6.51 0.55 5.79
N ALA A 304 -7.54 0.11 5.06
CA ALA A 304 -8.88 0.68 5.12
C ALA A 304 -9.70 0.20 6.34
N SER A 305 -9.16 -0.72 7.15
CA SER A 305 -9.86 -1.20 8.35
C SER A 305 -9.92 -0.12 9.42
N LYS A 306 -10.98 -0.14 10.24
CA LYS A 306 -11.10 0.75 11.42
C LYS A 306 -10.30 0.24 12.64
N ASP A 307 -9.53 -0.83 12.47
CA ASP A 307 -8.71 -1.41 13.53
C ASP A 307 -7.38 -0.65 13.64
N ASN A 308 -7.33 0.27 14.60
CA ASN A 308 -6.17 1.12 14.85
C ASN A 308 -4.94 0.33 15.31
N VAL A 309 -5.13 -0.80 16.01
CA VAL A 309 -4.03 -1.62 16.53
C VAL A 309 -3.38 -2.38 15.38
N LEU A 310 -4.20 -3.08 14.60
CA LEU A 310 -3.73 -3.84 13.43
C LEU A 310 -3.07 -2.91 12.40
N THR A 311 -3.69 -1.77 12.13
CA THR A 311 -3.15 -0.75 11.22
C THR A 311 -1.81 -0.19 11.73
N ALA A 312 -1.69 0.09 13.03
CA ALA A 312 -0.42 0.56 13.61
C ALA A 312 0.68 -0.51 13.52
N MET A 313 0.37 -1.78 13.79
CA MET A 313 1.34 -2.88 13.68
C MET A 313 1.83 -3.06 12.23
N ILE A 314 0.92 -3.04 11.25
CA ILE A 314 1.26 -3.16 9.82
C ILE A 314 2.11 -1.96 9.37
N ASN A 315 1.76 -0.74 9.78
CA ASN A 315 2.53 0.45 9.44
C ASN A 315 3.98 0.37 9.95
N ARG A 316 4.22 -0.21 11.14
CA ARG A 316 5.59 -0.45 11.63
C ARG A 316 6.38 -1.41 10.72
N VAL A 317 5.73 -2.43 10.18
CA VAL A 317 6.35 -3.35 9.20
C VAL A 317 6.57 -2.64 7.86
N LEU A 318 5.59 -1.90 7.36
CA LEU A 318 5.70 -1.13 6.12
C LEU A 318 6.85 -0.11 6.15
N VAL A 319 7.04 0.60 7.27
CA VAL A 319 8.16 1.54 7.41
C VAL A 319 9.51 0.83 7.31
N LYS A 320 9.63 -0.38 7.89
CA LYS A 320 10.87 -1.18 7.80
C LYS A 320 11.10 -1.67 6.37
N GLU A 321 10.07 -2.22 5.73
CA GLU A 321 10.15 -2.78 4.38
C GLU A 321 10.33 -1.69 3.31
N ARG A 322 9.73 -0.51 3.46
CA ARG A 322 9.97 0.66 2.59
C ARG A 322 11.41 1.17 2.65
N ARG A 323 12.10 0.98 3.78
CA ARG A 323 13.51 1.35 3.90
C ARG A 323 14.40 0.35 3.17
N PHE A 324 14.12 -0.93 3.34
CA PHE A 324 14.82 -2.01 2.66
C PHE A 324 13.93 -3.26 2.62
N PRO A 325 13.40 -3.66 1.44
CA PRO A 325 12.34 -4.67 1.32
C PRO A 325 12.90 -6.08 1.40
N LEU A 326 13.51 -6.42 2.54
CA LEU A 326 14.21 -7.68 2.71
C LEU A 326 13.23 -8.85 2.69
N ASN A 327 12.19 -8.84 3.53
CA ASN A 327 11.28 -9.98 3.62
C ASN A 327 10.50 -10.15 2.32
N LEU A 328 10.07 -9.05 1.70
CA LEU A 328 9.40 -9.11 0.40
C LEU A 328 10.33 -9.70 -0.67
N SER A 329 11.59 -9.26 -0.73
CA SER A 329 12.57 -9.80 -1.67
C SER A 329 12.80 -11.31 -1.47
N HIS A 330 12.80 -11.80 -0.22
CA HIS A 330 12.93 -13.22 0.09
C HIS A 330 11.72 -14.00 -0.40
N ALA A 331 10.50 -13.50 -0.17
CA ALA A 331 9.26 -14.12 -0.63
C ALA A 331 9.21 -14.23 -2.17
N MET A 332 9.73 -13.21 -2.89
CA MET A 332 9.75 -13.19 -4.34
C MET A 332 10.71 -14.24 -4.97
N ARG A 333 11.78 -14.66 -4.28
CA ARG A 333 12.78 -15.58 -4.86
C ARG A 333 12.21 -16.91 -5.28
N ALA A 334 11.35 -17.50 -4.44
CA ALA A 334 10.70 -18.77 -4.77
C ALA A 334 9.77 -18.61 -5.97
N ALA A 335 8.95 -17.55 -5.96
CA ALA A 335 8.01 -17.26 -7.03
C ALA A 335 8.71 -17.00 -8.38
N PHE A 336 9.81 -16.26 -8.40
CA PHE A 336 10.60 -16.01 -9.61
C PHE A 336 11.19 -17.29 -10.21
N ARG A 337 11.69 -18.22 -9.39
CA ARG A 337 12.16 -19.52 -9.89
C ARG A 337 11.03 -20.32 -10.53
N HIS A 338 9.85 -20.35 -9.89
CA HIS A 338 8.67 -21.02 -10.46
C HIS A 338 8.21 -20.39 -11.78
N MET A 339 8.39 -19.08 -11.95
CA MET A 339 8.05 -18.35 -13.18
C MET A 339 9.19 -18.24 -14.20
N LYS A 340 10.16 -19.17 -14.13
CA LYS A 340 11.27 -19.31 -15.08
C LYS A 340 12.21 -18.09 -15.16
N LEU A 341 12.34 -17.33 -14.08
CA LEU A 341 13.38 -16.31 -13.96
C LEU A 341 14.61 -16.88 -13.25
N HIS A 342 15.78 -16.39 -13.68
CA HIS A 342 17.07 -16.76 -13.14
C HIS A 342 17.57 -15.69 -12.18
N LEU A 343 18.05 -16.11 -11.01
CA LEU A 343 18.68 -15.24 -10.04
C LEU A 343 20.19 -15.50 -10.02
N PHE A 344 20.97 -14.43 -10.08
CA PHE A 344 22.43 -14.49 -9.97
C PHE A 344 22.92 -13.32 -9.12
N LYS A 345 24.17 -13.40 -8.65
CA LYS A 345 24.73 -12.42 -7.71
C LYS A 345 25.97 -11.78 -8.32
N VAL A 346 25.99 -10.45 -8.35
CA VAL A 346 27.15 -9.66 -8.77
C VAL A 346 27.55 -8.76 -7.61
N GLY A 347 28.76 -8.97 -7.09
CA GLY A 347 29.22 -8.32 -5.86
C GLY A 347 28.30 -8.64 -4.67
N LYS A 348 27.58 -7.63 -4.16
CA LYS A 348 26.63 -7.76 -3.04
C LYS A 348 25.15 -7.72 -3.47
N ILE A 349 24.87 -7.56 -4.75
CA ILE A 349 23.53 -7.35 -5.29
C ILE A 349 23.04 -8.64 -5.96
N ASN A 350 21.78 -9.00 -5.70
CA ASN A 350 21.13 -10.11 -6.40
C ASN A 350 20.34 -9.53 -7.58
N TYR A 351 20.59 -10.05 -8.77
CA TYR A 351 19.91 -9.70 -9.99
C TYR A 351 18.94 -10.81 -10.41
N VAL A 352 17.92 -10.42 -11.16
CA VAL A 352 16.88 -11.28 -11.73
C VAL A 352 16.83 -11.02 -13.22
N THR A 353 16.84 -12.06 -14.02
CA THR A 353 16.78 -12.00 -15.49
C THR A 353 15.95 -13.16 -16.04
N ALA A 354 15.37 -12.98 -17.22
CA ALA A 354 14.69 -14.04 -17.96
C ALA A 354 15.68 -15.04 -18.60
N ILE A 355 16.90 -14.58 -18.91
CA ILE A 355 17.88 -15.36 -19.65
C ILE A 355 18.92 -15.90 -18.68
N LYS A 356 19.16 -17.22 -18.70
CA LYS A 356 20.18 -17.83 -17.85
C LYS A 356 21.57 -17.33 -18.26
N PRO A 357 22.34 -16.68 -17.37
CA PRO A 357 23.71 -16.29 -17.69
C PRO A 357 24.60 -17.54 -17.84
N ILE A 358 25.29 -17.67 -18.97
CA ILE A 358 26.13 -18.81 -19.33
C ILE A 358 27.43 -18.29 -19.94
N LYS A 359 28.56 -18.72 -19.38
CA LYS A 359 29.87 -18.41 -19.95
C LYS A 359 30.03 -19.10 -21.30
N LEU A 360 30.44 -18.32 -22.32
CA LEU A 360 30.73 -18.82 -23.65
C LEU A 360 32.07 -19.57 -23.66
N ASP A 361 32.15 -20.69 -24.38
CA ASP A 361 33.42 -21.32 -24.73
C ASP A 361 33.99 -20.60 -25.96
N GLU A 362 35.21 -20.09 -25.86
CA GLU A 362 35.86 -19.28 -26.91
C GLU A 362 36.36 -20.16 -28.07
N SER A 363 36.28 -21.49 -27.94
CA SER A 363 36.71 -22.48 -28.93
C SER A 363 35.74 -22.54 -30.12
N GLY A 364 36.15 -22.01 -31.28
CA GLY A 364 35.38 -22.13 -32.54
C GLY A 364 34.33 -21.04 -32.78
N VAL A 365 34.43 -19.91 -32.07
CA VAL A 365 33.54 -18.75 -32.25
C VAL A 365 34.12 -17.79 -33.30
N SER A 366 33.27 -17.04 -34.01
CA SER A 366 33.70 -16.04 -35.00
C SER A 366 34.58 -14.94 -34.39
N GLU A 367 35.50 -14.41 -35.20
CA GLU A 367 36.43 -13.35 -34.79
C GLU A 367 35.71 -12.08 -34.29
N GLU A 368 34.56 -11.73 -34.89
CA GLU A 368 33.72 -10.60 -34.49
C GLU A 368 33.24 -10.71 -33.04
N VAL A 369 32.83 -11.91 -32.61
CA VAL A 369 32.37 -12.16 -31.25
C VAL A 369 33.54 -12.11 -30.26
N LEU A 370 34.70 -12.65 -30.64
CA LEU A 370 35.91 -12.58 -29.83
C LEU A 370 36.37 -11.13 -29.61
N GLN A 371 36.23 -10.27 -30.62
CA GLN A 371 36.50 -8.83 -30.50
C GLN A 371 35.56 -8.17 -29.48
N VAL A 372 34.25 -8.40 -29.56
CA VAL A 372 33.25 -7.89 -28.59
C VAL A 372 33.62 -8.33 -27.16
N PHE A 373 33.97 -9.60 -26.97
CA PHE A 373 34.39 -10.13 -25.67
C PHE A 373 35.67 -9.48 -25.16
N SER A 374 36.65 -9.25 -26.03
CA SER A 374 37.92 -8.61 -25.65
C SER A 374 37.70 -7.18 -25.13
N VAL A 375 36.77 -6.44 -25.71
CA VAL A 375 36.40 -5.09 -25.27
C VAL A 375 35.68 -5.16 -23.92
N LEU A 376 34.69 -6.05 -23.78
CA LEU A 376 33.94 -6.22 -22.52
C LEU A 376 34.80 -6.74 -21.36
N LYS A 377 35.81 -7.57 -21.63
CA LYS A 377 36.81 -8.00 -20.62
C LYS A 377 37.65 -6.81 -20.12
N LYS A 378 38.02 -5.87 -21.02
CA LYS A 378 38.82 -4.68 -20.67
C LYS A 378 37.99 -3.60 -19.99
N LYS A 379 36.73 -3.44 -20.38
CA LYS A 379 35.80 -2.41 -19.88
C LYS A 379 34.43 -3.03 -19.56
N PRO A 380 34.27 -3.67 -18.39
CA PRO A 380 32.96 -4.17 -17.97
C PRO A 380 32.01 -3.00 -17.69
N GLY A 381 30.73 -3.14 -18.05
CA GLY A 381 29.72 -2.13 -17.81
C GLY A 381 29.60 -1.04 -18.86
N CYS A 382 30.18 -1.23 -20.05
CA CYS A 382 29.99 -0.31 -21.16
C CYS A 382 28.55 -0.34 -21.70
N THR A 383 28.11 0.78 -22.28
CA THR A 383 26.82 0.86 -22.97
C THR A 383 26.93 0.33 -24.40
N ARG A 384 25.78 0.05 -25.06
CA ARG A 384 25.77 -0.34 -26.49
C ARG A 384 26.52 0.65 -27.37
N ASN A 385 26.36 1.95 -27.12
CA ASN A 385 27.00 3.01 -27.90
C ASN A 385 28.52 3.06 -27.66
N GLU A 386 28.96 2.90 -26.42
CA GLU A 386 30.39 2.83 -26.08
C GLU A 386 31.05 1.57 -26.64
N LEU A 387 30.33 0.44 -26.66
CA LEU A 387 30.80 -0.79 -27.28
C LEU A 387 30.98 -0.61 -28.80
N LEU A 388 30.01 0.04 -29.46
CA LEU A 388 30.10 0.35 -30.88
C LEU A 388 31.28 1.28 -31.17
N GLN A 389 31.46 2.37 -30.40
CA GLN A 389 32.61 3.27 -30.53
C GLN A 389 33.96 2.56 -30.31
N ALA A 390 34.01 1.57 -29.43
CA ALA A 390 35.22 0.81 -29.17
C ALA A 390 35.55 -0.22 -30.28
N LEU A 391 34.54 -0.71 -30.99
CA LEU A 391 34.72 -1.63 -32.13
C LEU A 391 34.97 -0.87 -33.43
N LEU A 392 34.23 0.22 -33.66
CA LEU A 392 34.24 1.03 -34.87
C LEU A 392 34.12 2.53 -34.48
N PRO A 393 35.24 3.25 -34.30
CA PRO A 393 35.27 4.63 -33.79
C PRO A 393 34.55 5.67 -34.66
N SER A 394 34.22 5.34 -35.91
CA SER A 394 33.74 6.27 -36.95
C SER A 394 32.28 6.10 -37.34
N LEU A 395 31.52 5.23 -36.66
CA LEU A 395 30.14 4.89 -37.04
C LEU A 395 29.12 5.33 -35.97
N GLU A 396 28.00 5.89 -36.42
CA GLU A 396 26.85 6.17 -35.57
C GLU A 396 25.97 4.92 -35.40
N ALA A 397 25.38 4.73 -34.22
CA ALA A 397 24.60 3.53 -33.88
C ALA A 397 23.35 3.31 -34.76
N ASP A 398 22.83 4.38 -35.36
CA ASP A 398 21.65 4.33 -36.24
C ASP A 398 21.98 4.10 -37.72
N SER A 399 23.26 4.04 -38.09
CA SER A 399 23.68 3.65 -39.44
C SER A 399 23.43 2.16 -39.70
N ASP A 400 23.17 1.78 -40.96
CA ASP A 400 22.95 0.37 -41.35
C ASP A 400 24.17 -0.51 -41.03
N GLU A 401 25.38 0.06 -41.10
CA GLU A 401 26.64 -0.58 -40.73
C GLU A 401 26.79 -0.75 -39.21
N GLY A 402 26.35 0.23 -38.41
CA GLY A 402 26.28 0.12 -36.95
C GLY A 402 25.31 -0.95 -36.48
N ARG A 403 24.15 -1.07 -37.13
CA ARG A 403 23.17 -2.15 -36.88
C ARG A 403 23.72 -3.52 -37.27
N ALA A 404 24.46 -3.63 -38.37
CA ALA A 404 25.13 -4.86 -38.78
C ALA A 404 26.20 -5.29 -37.76
N ALA A 405 27.03 -4.37 -37.28
CA ALA A 405 28.06 -4.62 -36.28
C ALA A 405 27.50 -5.06 -34.91
N LEU A 406 26.29 -4.60 -34.56
CA LEU A 406 25.59 -4.99 -33.32
C LEU A 406 24.71 -6.24 -33.47
N LYS A 407 24.56 -6.80 -34.68
CA LYS A 407 23.78 -8.02 -34.91
C LYS A 407 24.23 -9.22 -34.06
N PRO A 408 25.54 -9.47 -33.85
CA PRO A 408 26.01 -10.54 -32.96
C PRO A 408 25.62 -10.31 -31.50
N LEU A 409 25.49 -9.04 -31.06
CA LEU A 409 25.17 -8.71 -29.67
C LEU A 409 23.78 -9.21 -29.25
N GLY A 410 22.79 -9.10 -30.13
CA GLY A 410 21.43 -9.61 -29.87
C GLY A 410 21.45 -11.11 -29.57
N TRP A 411 22.12 -11.90 -30.42
CA TRP A 411 22.27 -13.34 -30.23
C TRP A 411 23.04 -13.69 -28.94
N LEU A 412 24.11 -12.93 -28.62
CA LEU A 412 24.90 -13.14 -27.40
C LEU A 412 24.09 -12.86 -26.14
N ILE A 413 23.22 -11.86 -26.16
CA ILE A 413 22.30 -11.57 -25.04
C ILE A 413 21.26 -12.68 -24.94
N GLU A 414 20.59 -13.04 -26.04
CA GLU A 414 19.55 -14.09 -26.07
C GLU A 414 20.05 -15.46 -25.58
N ARG A 415 21.30 -15.81 -25.90
CA ARG A 415 21.95 -17.05 -25.42
C ARG A 415 22.49 -16.95 -24.00
N GLY A 416 22.48 -15.76 -23.40
CA GLY A 416 22.94 -15.52 -22.03
C GLY A 416 24.46 -15.40 -21.88
N HIS A 417 25.19 -15.22 -22.99
CA HIS A 417 26.63 -15.02 -23.01
C HIS A 417 27.05 -13.60 -22.63
N ILE A 418 26.14 -12.64 -22.77
CA ILE A 418 26.26 -11.28 -22.27
C ILE A 418 25.00 -10.96 -21.46
N VAL A 419 25.18 -10.31 -20.33
CA VAL A 419 24.08 -9.80 -19.52
C VAL A 419 23.92 -8.31 -19.79
N GLU A 420 22.74 -7.93 -20.29
CA GLU A 420 22.31 -6.54 -20.32
C GLU A 420 21.58 -6.19 -19.03
N TYR A 421 22.02 -5.15 -18.33
CA TYR A 421 21.34 -4.64 -17.14
C TYR A 421 20.27 -3.62 -17.53
N TYR A 422 19.31 -3.38 -16.62
CA TYR A 422 18.21 -2.43 -16.86
C TYR A 422 18.66 -1.03 -17.32
N ASN A 423 19.82 -0.56 -16.86
CA ASN A 423 20.41 0.73 -17.24
C ASN A 423 21.20 0.70 -18.56
N GLY A 424 21.05 -0.35 -19.37
CA GLY A 424 21.68 -0.48 -20.68
C GLY A 424 23.17 -0.83 -20.64
N LYS A 425 23.74 -1.09 -19.46
CA LYS A 425 25.13 -1.55 -19.32
C LYS A 425 25.24 -3.03 -19.65
N LEU A 426 26.35 -3.42 -20.26
CA LEU A 426 26.64 -4.79 -20.66
C LEU A 426 27.78 -5.35 -19.82
N ALA A 427 27.66 -6.61 -19.38
CA ALA A 427 28.77 -7.33 -18.76
C ALA A 427 28.75 -8.82 -19.11
N LEU A 428 29.92 -9.44 -18.95
CA LEU A 428 30.06 -10.88 -19.04
C LEU A 428 29.50 -11.57 -17.77
N PRO A 429 28.90 -12.77 -17.88
CA PRO A 429 28.34 -13.56 -16.78
C PRO A 429 29.28 -13.94 -15.63
#